data_AF-A0A2K2U3X0-F1
#
_entry.id   AF-A0A2K2U3X0-F1
#
_cell.length_a   1.000
_cell.length_b   1.000
_cell.length_c   1.000
_cell.angle_alpha   90.00
_cell.angle_beta   90.00
_cell.angle_gamma   90.00
#
_symmetry.space_group_name_H-M   'P 1'
#
loop_
_entity.id
_entity.type
_entity.pdbx_description
1 polymer ?
#
loop_
_entity_poly.entity_id
_entity_poly.type
_entity_poly.pdbx_seq_one_letter_code
_entity_poly.pdbx_strand_id
1 'polypeptide(L)'
;MIAGIKRSYSYVAPTTVATHEPGEGPARNVMRFRIRLHRPYWDKSYPDAEKLWSGMMPTWLRNMFYKVSSTIVAAAKVSRRQGEPALEYAWVELEFGDNALVAVKTADDSSIPEEAVGWVERVRDLMGEGAFGDEPPVCVRIPSLASLERQRALALAELEAAAATKADAASGDDAADGDVEIVEAVEAAETAEAAEVPSIEEPKFAVDYTVWGIEAADGGVREFDSGAAAFLS
;
A
#
# COMPACT_ATOMS: atom_id res chain seq x y z
N MET A 1 -18.02 13.98 -5.48
CA MET A 1 -16.76 13.27 -5.15
C MET A 1 -15.51 14.07 -5.60
N ILE A 2 -15.19 14.19 -6.89
CA ILE A 2 -13.95 14.86 -7.40
C ILE A 2 -13.71 16.27 -6.82
N ALA A 3 -14.71 17.15 -6.85
CA ALA A 3 -14.59 18.51 -6.33
C ALA A 3 -14.34 18.56 -4.81
N GLY A 4 -14.84 17.57 -4.06
CA GLY A 4 -14.60 17.42 -2.63
C GLY A 4 -13.15 17.01 -2.35
N ILE A 5 -12.64 16.01 -3.09
CA ILE A 5 -11.24 15.58 -3.01
C ILE A 5 -10.31 16.76 -3.33
N LYS A 6 -10.54 17.46 -4.45
CA LYS A 6 -9.71 18.61 -4.84
C LYS A 6 -9.68 19.71 -3.77
N ARG A 7 -10.81 19.97 -3.11
CA ARG A 7 -10.90 20.94 -2.01
C ARG A 7 -10.12 20.50 -0.78
N SER A 8 -10.11 19.20 -0.45
CA SER A 8 -9.36 18.67 0.69
C SER A 8 -7.85 18.85 0.56
N TYR A 9 -7.30 18.92 -0.65
CA TYR A 9 -5.85 19.05 -0.90
C TYR A 9 -5.43 20.43 -1.40
N SER A 10 -6.36 21.36 -1.63
CA SER A 10 -6.05 22.66 -2.24
C SER A 10 -5.10 23.54 -1.41
N TYR A 11 -5.06 23.34 -0.09
CA TYR A 11 -4.13 24.04 0.81
C TYR A 11 -2.76 23.36 0.92
N VAL A 12 -2.60 22.15 0.37
CA VAL A 12 -1.34 21.41 0.36
C VAL A 12 -0.56 21.74 -0.91
N ALA A 13 -1.18 21.55 -2.07
CA ALA A 13 -0.59 21.82 -3.38
C ALA A 13 -1.65 21.96 -4.48
N PRO A 14 -1.32 22.58 -5.62
CA PRO A 14 -2.14 22.49 -6.83
C PRO A 14 -2.43 21.01 -7.17
N THR A 15 -3.71 20.64 -7.17
CA THR A 15 -4.13 19.24 -7.25
C THR A 15 -5.03 19.01 -8.47
N THR A 16 -4.74 17.93 -9.20
CA THR A 16 -5.61 17.37 -10.24
C THR A 16 -6.14 16.03 -9.73
N VAL A 17 -7.41 15.75 -10.03
CA VAL A 17 -8.06 14.49 -9.65
C VAL A 17 -8.66 13.91 -10.93
N ALA A 18 -8.36 12.66 -11.22
CA ALA A 18 -8.88 11.93 -12.37
C ALA A 18 -9.40 10.57 -11.89
N THR A 19 -10.49 10.11 -12.50
CA THR A 19 -10.98 8.74 -12.31
C THR A 19 -10.07 7.80 -13.11
N HIS A 20 -9.81 6.61 -12.58
CA HIS A 20 -9.10 5.57 -13.33
C HIS A 20 -9.87 5.20 -14.59
N GLU A 21 -9.15 4.95 -15.68
CA GLU A 21 -9.73 4.28 -16.84
C GLU A 21 -10.15 2.85 -16.44
N PRO A 22 -11.21 2.30 -17.05
CA PRO A 22 -11.57 0.89 -16.84
C PRO A 22 -10.41 -0.02 -17.23
N GLY A 23 -10.05 -0.95 -16.35
CA GLY A 23 -8.95 -1.89 -16.57
C GLY A 23 -9.23 -3.25 -15.92
N GLU A 24 -8.35 -4.21 -16.16
CA GLU A 24 -8.40 -5.52 -15.51
C GLU A 24 -7.90 -5.41 -14.07
N GLY A 25 -8.68 -5.95 -13.13
CA GLY A 25 -8.38 -5.95 -11.69
C GLY A 25 -9.09 -4.83 -10.90
N PRO A 26 -8.98 -4.85 -9.56
CA PRO A 26 -9.62 -3.86 -8.71
C PRO A 26 -8.97 -2.49 -8.89
N ALA A 27 -9.78 -1.45 -9.09
CA ALA A 27 -9.30 -0.08 -9.13
C ALA A 27 -8.64 0.29 -7.80
N ARG A 28 -7.44 0.87 -7.85
CA ARG A 28 -6.66 1.27 -6.67
C ARG A 28 -6.35 2.75 -6.76
N ASN A 29 -6.82 3.56 -5.81
CA ASN A 29 -6.50 4.98 -5.82
C ASN A 29 -5.01 5.19 -5.50
N VAL A 30 -4.41 6.11 -6.25
CA VAL A 30 -2.99 6.47 -6.13
C VAL A 30 -2.85 7.96 -5.90
N MET A 31 -2.04 8.35 -4.92
CA MET A 31 -1.64 9.74 -4.70
C MET A 31 -0.29 9.98 -5.38
N ARG A 32 -0.23 10.82 -6.43
CA ARG A 32 1.03 11.10 -7.13
C ARG A 32 1.56 12.50 -6.82
N PHE A 33 2.78 12.57 -6.28
CA PHE A 33 3.58 13.78 -6.13
C PHE A 33 4.43 13.97 -7.38
N ARG A 34 4.23 15.09 -8.08
CA ARG A 34 5.08 15.48 -9.21
C ARG A 34 6.13 16.48 -8.75
N ILE A 35 7.37 16.02 -8.61
CA ILE A 35 8.47 16.78 -8.01
C ILE A 35 9.33 17.32 -9.15
N ARG A 36 9.19 18.61 -9.43
CA ARG A 36 9.92 19.32 -10.49
C ARG A 36 10.68 20.49 -9.88
N LEU A 37 12.01 20.46 -9.97
CA LEU A 37 12.89 21.54 -9.56
C LEU A 37 13.67 22.05 -10.78
N HIS A 38 13.99 23.34 -10.80
CA HIS A 38 14.73 23.97 -11.90
C HIS A 38 16.23 23.66 -11.90
N ARG A 39 16.75 23.08 -10.82
CA ARG A 39 18.16 22.71 -10.67
C ARG A 39 18.28 21.18 -10.61
N PRO A 40 19.39 20.59 -11.08
CA PRO A 40 19.69 19.19 -10.83
C PRO A 40 19.61 18.88 -9.33
N TYR A 41 19.02 17.75 -8.98
CA TYR A 41 18.84 17.36 -7.57
C TYR A 41 18.90 15.85 -7.32
N TRP A 42 18.76 15.03 -8.36
CA TRP A 42 18.68 13.58 -8.21
C TRP A 42 20.05 12.91 -8.23
N ASP A 43 20.77 12.99 -9.35
CA ASP A 43 22.02 12.25 -9.53
C ASP A 43 23.13 12.77 -8.60
N LYS A 44 23.63 11.89 -7.73
CA LYS A 44 24.67 12.13 -6.71
C LYS A 44 26.03 12.48 -7.29
N SER A 45 26.32 12.06 -8.52
CA SER A 45 27.60 12.32 -9.18
C SER A 45 27.81 13.81 -9.45
N TYR A 46 26.72 14.59 -9.53
CA TYR A 46 26.77 16.04 -9.67
C TYR A 46 26.83 16.73 -8.30
N PRO A 47 27.91 17.47 -7.96
CA PRO A 47 28.07 18.10 -6.64
C PRO A 47 26.95 19.08 -6.27
N ASP A 48 26.44 19.84 -7.24
CA ASP A 48 25.34 20.78 -7.02
C ASP A 48 24.03 20.06 -6.71
N ALA A 49 23.78 18.91 -7.33
CA ALA A 49 22.60 18.08 -7.06
C ALA A 49 22.67 17.47 -5.66
N GLU A 50 23.83 16.95 -5.28
CA GLU A 50 24.04 16.41 -3.93
C GLU A 50 23.91 17.48 -2.84
N LYS A 51 24.47 18.67 -3.07
CA LYS A 51 24.33 19.80 -2.15
C LYS A 51 22.87 20.22 -1.98
N LEU A 52 22.11 20.28 -3.07
CA LEU A 52 20.69 20.62 -3.02
C LEU A 52 19.91 19.53 -2.27
N TRP A 53 20.14 18.26 -2.62
CA TRP A 53 19.47 17.14 -1.99
C TRP A 53 19.70 17.12 -0.48
N SER A 54 20.96 16.97 -0.06
CA SER A 54 21.34 16.90 1.36
C SER A 54 20.90 18.12 2.17
N GLY A 55 20.90 19.31 1.55
CA GLY A 55 20.52 20.55 2.22
C GLY A 55 19.01 20.76 2.42
N MET A 56 18.15 20.14 1.61
CA MET A 56 16.73 20.47 1.60
C MET A 56 15.78 19.29 1.40
N MET A 57 16.09 18.37 0.49
CA MET A 57 15.10 17.42 -0.04
C MET A 57 14.52 16.48 1.03
N PRO A 58 15.30 15.83 1.91
CA PRO A 58 14.74 14.94 2.93
C PRO A 58 13.81 15.67 3.91
N THR A 59 14.19 16.88 4.35
CA THR A 59 13.37 17.69 5.27
C THR A 59 12.09 18.17 4.59
N TRP A 60 12.18 18.60 3.33
CA TRP A 60 11.01 18.99 2.56
C TRP A 60 10.05 17.81 2.35
N LEU A 61 10.56 16.64 1.95
CA LEU A 61 9.77 15.41 1.76
C LEU A 61 9.07 15.00 3.06
N ARG A 62 9.76 14.94 4.20
CA ARG A 62 9.15 14.63 5.51
C ARG A 62 7.98 15.56 5.82
N ASN A 63 8.18 16.86 5.66
CA ASN A 63 7.14 17.85 5.91
C ASN A 63 5.94 17.68 4.97
N MET A 64 6.19 17.36 3.71
CA MET A 64 5.13 17.13 2.73
C MET A 64 4.36 15.84 3.02
N PHE A 65 5.06 14.74 3.36
CA PHE A 65 4.42 13.47 3.70
C PHE A 65 3.57 13.62 4.95
N TYR A 66 4.09 14.26 6.01
CA TYR A 66 3.32 14.53 7.21
C TYR A 66 2.03 15.33 6.92
N LYS A 67 2.13 16.40 6.13
CA LYS A 67 0.98 17.22 5.75
C LYS A 67 -0.06 16.41 4.97
N VAL A 68 0.36 15.65 3.96
CA VAL A 68 -0.55 14.85 3.13
C VAL A 68 -1.17 13.70 3.92
N SER A 69 -0.40 12.96 4.72
CA SER A 69 -0.92 11.92 5.62
C SER A 69 -1.97 12.49 6.57
N SER A 70 -1.68 13.64 7.19
CA SER A 70 -2.63 14.32 8.09
C SER A 70 -3.93 14.70 7.36
N THR A 71 -3.83 15.20 6.13
CA THR A 71 -4.97 15.54 5.29
C THR A 71 -5.81 14.31 4.92
N ILE A 72 -5.17 13.20 4.54
CA ILE A 72 -5.82 11.94 4.19
C ILE A 72 -6.63 11.43 5.39
N VAL A 73 -5.99 11.30 6.55
CA VAL A 73 -6.63 10.79 7.77
C VAL A 73 -7.78 11.68 8.22
N ALA A 74 -7.61 13.01 8.15
CA ALA A 74 -8.66 13.96 8.47
C ALA A 74 -9.86 13.87 7.52
N ALA A 75 -9.62 13.76 6.20
CA ALA A 75 -10.66 13.62 5.20
C ALA A 75 -11.45 12.31 5.41
N ALA A 76 -10.75 11.19 5.61
CA ALA A 76 -11.38 9.89 5.89
C ALA A 76 -12.23 9.93 7.17
N LYS A 77 -11.76 10.62 8.22
CA LYS A 77 -12.52 10.83 9.45
C LYS A 77 -13.79 11.65 9.24
N VAL A 78 -13.76 12.67 8.38
CA VAL A 78 -14.95 13.47 8.03
C VAL A 78 -15.95 12.63 7.24
N SER A 79 -15.52 11.89 6.22
CA SER A 79 -16.40 10.99 5.45
C SER A 79 -17.10 9.98 6.34
N ARG A 80 -16.35 9.30 7.22
CA ARG A 80 -16.93 8.34 8.18
C ARG A 80 -17.97 8.97 9.11
N ARG A 81 -17.74 10.20 9.59
CA ARG A 81 -18.71 10.94 10.41
C ARG A 81 -19.99 11.30 9.66
N GLN A 82 -19.92 11.41 8.34
CA GLN A 82 -21.05 11.69 7.46
C GLN A 82 -21.75 10.40 6.97
N GLY A 83 -21.27 9.22 7.39
CA GLY A 83 -21.79 7.93 6.91
C GLY A 83 -21.38 7.61 5.46
N GLU A 84 -20.41 8.33 4.91
CA GLU A 84 -19.87 8.09 3.57
C GLU A 84 -18.64 7.17 3.63
N PRO A 85 -18.41 6.32 2.62
CA PRO A 85 -17.18 5.54 2.53
C PRO A 85 -15.97 6.47 2.44
N ALA A 86 -14.93 6.16 3.20
CA ALA A 86 -13.68 6.89 3.12
C ALA A 86 -12.95 6.55 1.81
N LEU A 87 -12.32 7.55 1.20
CA LEU A 87 -11.46 7.32 0.05
C LEU A 87 -10.11 6.79 0.53
N GLU A 88 -9.81 5.54 0.18
CA GLU A 88 -8.55 4.88 0.51
C GLU A 88 -7.55 5.04 -0.62
N TYR A 89 -6.31 5.40 -0.29
CA TYR A 89 -5.19 5.43 -1.23
C TYR A 89 -4.33 4.21 -0.98
N ALA A 90 -4.17 3.36 -1.99
CA ALA A 90 -3.36 2.15 -1.87
C ALA A 90 -1.86 2.47 -1.97
N TRP A 91 -1.49 3.46 -2.80
CA TRP A 91 -0.10 3.82 -3.08
C TRP A 91 0.11 5.32 -3.07
N VAL A 92 1.29 5.74 -2.65
CA VAL A 92 1.84 7.05 -2.97
C VAL A 92 2.94 6.90 -4.01
N GLU A 93 2.91 7.71 -5.05
CA GLU A 93 3.90 7.75 -6.11
C GLU A 93 4.66 9.06 -6.09
N LEU A 94 5.98 8.98 -6.20
CA LEU A 94 6.91 10.11 -6.16
C LEU A 94 7.61 10.18 -7.52
N GLU A 95 7.12 11.06 -8.38
CA GLU A 95 7.65 11.30 -9.72
C GLU A 95 8.72 12.40 -9.64
N PHE A 96 10.00 11.99 -9.61
CA PHE A 96 11.16 12.88 -9.58
C PHE A 96 11.56 13.33 -10.97
N GLY A 97 10.61 13.95 -11.66
CA GLY A 97 10.73 14.30 -13.06
C GLY A 97 11.07 13.09 -13.93
N ASP A 98 12.11 13.23 -14.75
CA ASP A 98 12.54 12.16 -15.67
C ASP A 98 13.62 11.29 -15.03
N ASN A 99 13.92 11.49 -13.74
CA ASN A 99 15.00 10.79 -13.04
C ASN A 99 14.55 9.45 -12.45
N ALA A 100 13.37 9.40 -11.82
CA ALA A 100 12.86 8.22 -11.15
C ALA A 100 11.37 8.34 -10.83
N LEU A 101 10.70 7.19 -10.74
CA LEU A 101 9.39 7.05 -10.11
C LEU A 101 9.51 6.05 -8.95
N VAL A 102 9.15 6.47 -7.75
CA VAL A 102 9.13 5.60 -6.56
C VAL A 102 7.69 5.45 -6.08
N ALA A 103 7.18 4.22 -6.04
CA ALA A 103 5.83 3.90 -5.56
C ALA A 103 5.93 3.22 -4.19
N VAL A 104 5.34 3.83 -3.15
CA VAL A 104 5.36 3.31 -1.78
C VAL A 104 3.94 2.91 -1.38
N LYS A 105 3.78 1.70 -0.86
CA LYS A 105 2.52 1.22 -0.29
C LYS A 105 2.19 2.08 0.94
N THR A 106 0.96 2.55 1.03
CA THR A 106 0.47 3.28 2.19
C THR A 106 0.15 2.33 3.35
N ALA A 107 0.07 2.86 4.57
CA ALA A 107 -0.53 2.15 5.70
C ALA A 107 -2.05 1.95 5.49
N ASP A 108 -2.69 1.17 6.37
CA ASP A 108 -4.12 0.84 6.29
C ASP A 108 -5.02 2.08 6.33
N ASP A 109 -4.62 3.13 7.06
CA ASP A 109 -5.34 4.40 7.11
C ASP A 109 -5.00 5.34 5.94
N SER A 110 -4.31 4.81 4.91
CA SER A 110 -3.79 5.51 3.75
C SER A 110 -2.70 6.54 4.05
N SER A 111 -2.18 6.61 5.27
CA SER A 111 -1.03 7.45 5.58
C SER A 111 0.24 6.93 4.91
N ILE A 112 1.16 7.86 4.61
CA ILE A 112 2.48 7.56 4.08
C ILE A 112 3.36 7.10 5.26
N PRO A 113 4.04 5.93 5.17
CA PRO A 113 4.93 5.45 6.23
C PRO A 113 6.03 6.47 6.60
N GLU A 114 6.42 6.51 7.87
CA GLU A 114 7.41 7.47 8.37
C GLU A 114 8.80 7.24 7.76
N GLU A 115 9.11 5.97 7.45
CA GLU A 115 10.35 5.51 6.85
C GLU A 115 10.46 5.83 5.35
N ALA A 116 9.37 6.28 4.70
CA ALA A 116 9.31 6.44 3.25
C ALA A 116 10.39 7.36 2.68
N VAL A 117 10.79 8.39 3.43
CA VAL A 117 11.90 9.27 3.00
C VAL A 117 13.23 8.51 2.97
N GLY A 118 13.49 7.65 3.96
CA GLY A 118 14.69 6.82 3.99
C GLY A 118 14.72 5.82 2.84
N TRP A 119 13.57 5.26 2.45
CA TRP A 119 13.48 4.39 1.27
C TRP A 119 13.76 5.15 -0.03
N VAL A 120 13.24 6.37 -0.19
CA VAL A 120 13.55 7.22 -1.34
C VAL A 120 15.04 7.55 -1.42
N GLU A 121 15.66 7.89 -0.29
CA GLU A 121 17.11 8.10 -0.21
C GLU A 121 17.86 6.83 -0.60
N ARG A 122 17.43 5.67 -0.11
CA ARG A 122 18.05 4.39 -0.48
C ARG A 122 17.90 4.07 -1.97
N VAL A 123 16.76 4.36 -2.59
CA VAL A 123 16.57 4.23 -4.05
C VAL A 123 17.57 5.12 -4.78
N ARG A 124 17.68 6.39 -4.38
CA ARG A 124 18.63 7.34 -4.99
C ARG A 124 20.07 6.84 -4.90
N ASP A 125 20.45 6.25 -3.77
CA ASP A 125 21.78 5.67 -3.54
C ASP A 125 22.04 4.50 -4.48
N LEU A 126 21.11 3.53 -4.50
CA LEU A 126 21.19 2.34 -5.35
C LEU A 126 21.21 2.67 -6.85
N MET A 127 20.48 3.69 -7.27
CA MET A 127 20.55 4.18 -8.66
C MET A 127 21.93 4.76 -8.98
N GLY A 128 22.51 5.55 -8.07
CA GLY A 128 23.86 6.10 -8.24
C GLY A 128 24.96 5.03 -8.23
N GLU A 129 24.73 3.92 -7.54
CA GLU A 129 25.60 2.74 -7.51
C GLU A 129 25.42 1.82 -8.73
N GLY A 130 24.41 2.05 -9.56
CA GLY A 130 24.08 1.18 -10.70
C GLY A 130 23.49 -0.19 -10.29
N ALA A 131 22.93 -0.29 -9.08
CA ALA A 131 22.50 -1.58 -8.52
C ALA A 131 21.33 -2.24 -9.28
N PHE A 132 20.58 -1.49 -10.07
CA PHE A 132 19.44 -1.99 -10.84
C PHE A 132 19.80 -2.51 -12.25
N GLY A 133 21.08 -2.42 -12.64
CA GLY A 133 21.58 -2.79 -13.96
C GLY A 133 21.85 -1.58 -14.85
N ASP A 134 22.11 -1.85 -16.14
CA ASP A 134 22.53 -0.83 -17.12
C ASP A 134 21.41 0.15 -17.49
N GLU A 135 20.15 -0.30 -17.44
CA GLU A 135 18.98 0.53 -17.71
C GLU A 135 18.31 0.97 -16.40
N PRO A 136 17.95 2.26 -16.25
CA PRO A 136 17.26 2.74 -15.07
C PRO A 136 15.83 2.16 -15.03
N PRO A 137 15.32 1.81 -13.83
CA PRO A 137 13.94 1.36 -13.70
C PRO A 137 12.95 2.48 -14.04
N VAL A 138 11.84 2.11 -14.68
CA VAL A 138 10.72 3.04 -14.89
C VAL A 138 9.92 3.25 -13.61
N CYS A 139 9.94 2.29 -12.69
CA CYS A 139 9.38 2.43 -11.35
C CYS A 139 10.11 1.51 -10.36
N VAL A 140 10.43 2.05 -9.17
CA VAL A 140 10.79 1.25 -8.00
C VAL A 140 9.58 1.19 -7.07
N ARG A 141 9.02 0.00 -6.88
CA ARG A 141 7.82 -0.24 -6.07
C ARG A 141 8.17 -0.89 -4.74
N ILE A 142 7.66 -0.33 -3.65
CA ILE A 142 8.06 -0.64 -2.28
C ILE A 142 6.81 -0.94 -1.44
N PRO A 143 6.57 -2.21 -1.06
CA PRO A 143 7.24 -3.42 -1.55
C PRO A 143 6.84 -3.78 -2.98
N SER A 144 7.44 -4.82 -3.56
CA SER A 144 6.96 -5.43 -4.81
C SER A 144 5.50 -5.89 -4.66
N LEU A 145 4.75 -5.96 -5.76
CA LEU A 145 3.40 -6.51 -5.74
C LEU A 145 3.39 -7.99 -5.35
N ALA A 146 4.34 -8.77 -5.88
CA ALA A 146 4.45 -10.20 -5.58
C ALA A 146 4.76 -10.47 -4.11
N SER A 147 5.66 -9.69 -3.48
CA SER A 147 5.95 -9.78 -2.06
C SER A 147 4.72 -9.41 -1.22
N LEU A 148 4.02 -8.33 -1.59
CA LEU A 148 2.81 -7.92 -0.89
C LEU A 148 1.71 -8.99 -0.97
N GLU A 149 1.55 -9.65 -2.12
CA GLU A 149 0.60 -10.74 -2.29
C GLU A 149 0.98 -11.96 -1.46
N ARG A 150 2.27 -12.33 -1.39
CA ARG A 150 2.74 -13.40 -0.50
C ARG A 150 2.49 -13.09 0.97
N GLN A 151 2.72 -11.84 1.41
CA GLN A 151 2.44 -11.41 2.78
C GLN A 151 0.95 -11.49 3.10
N ARG A 152 0.08 -11.07 2.17
CA ARG A 152 -1.38 -11.18 2.31
C ARG A 152 -1.85 -12.62 2.42
N ALA A 153 -1.34 -13.50 1.55
CA ALA A 153 -1.69 -14.91 1.56
C ALA A 153 -1.27 -15.59 2.88
N LEU A 154 -0.09 -15.24 3.40
CA LEU A 154 0.37 -15.73 4.71
C LEU A 154 -0.55 -15.26 5.83
N ALA A 155 -0.88 -13.96 5.87
CA ALA A 155 -1.75 -13.40 6.90
C ALA A 155 -3.17 -13.97 6.85
N LEU A 156 -3.69 -14.26 5.65
CA LEU A 156 -4.98 -14.93 5.47
C LEU A 156 -4.93 -16.36 6.03
N ALA A 157 -3.89 -17.14 5.69
CA ALA A 157 -3.74 -18.50 6.19
C ALA A 157 -3.61 -18.55 7.73
N GLU A 158 -2.93 -17.58 8.33
CA GLU A 158 -2.85 -17.45 9.79
C GLU A 158 -4.21 -17.13 10.43
N LEU A 159 -4.99 -16.24 9.82
CA LEU A 159 -6.34 -15.91 10.27
C LEU A 159 -7.27 -17.13 10.20
N GLU A 160 -7.23 -17.87 9.09
CA GLU A 160 -8.01 -19.10 8.90
C GLU A 160 -7.62 -20.20 9.90
N ALA A 161 -6.31 -20.41 10.14
CA ALA A 161 -5.83 -21.36 11.12
C ALA A 161 -6.26 -20.98 12.56
N ALA A 162 -6.23 -19.69 12.89
CA ALA A 162 -6.71 -19.19 14.18
C ALA A 162 -8.23 -19.38 14.34
N ALA A 163 -9.02 -19.17 13.27
CA ALA A 163 -10.46 -19.41 13.28
C ALA A 163 -10.78 -20.90 13.48
N ALA A 164 -10.08 -21.79 12.78
CA ALA A 164 -10.25 -23.24 12.93
C ALA A 164 -9.91 -23.71 14.36
N THR A 165 -8.82 -23.19 14.95
CA THR A 165 -8.43 -23.50 16.33
C THR A 165 -9.50 -23.07 17.34
N LYS A 166 -10.13 -21.90 17.13
CA LYS A 166 -11.25 -21.44 17.98
C LYS A 166 -12.49 -22.31 17.84
N ALA A 167 -12.80 -22.77 16.62
CA ALA A 167 -13.95 -23.66 16.38
C ALA A 167 -13.76 -25.03 17.04
N ASP A 168 -12.54 -25.59 16.99
CA ASP A 168 -12.20 -26.86 17.65
C ASP A 168 -12.26 -26.73 19.18
N ALA A 169 -11.73 -25.63 19.73
CA ALA A 169 -11.83 -25.33 21.16
C ALA A 169 -13.29 -25.15 21.65
N ALA A 170 -14.16 -24.55 20.83
CA ALA A 170 -15.58 -24.39 21.16
C ALA A 170 -16.38 -25.71 21.07
N SER A 171 -15.89 -26.70 20.31
CA SER A 171 -16.52 -28.02 20.16
C SER A 171 -16.06 -29.02 21.23
N GLY A 172 -15.01 -28.70 22.00
CA GLY A 172 -14.40 -29.57 23.00
C GLY A 172 -14.90 -29.40 24.45
N ASP A 173 -15.84 -28.48 24.72
CA ASP A 173 -16.31 -28.16 26.09
C ASP A 173 -17.72 -28.69 26.41
N ASP A 174 -18.25 -29.64 25.62
CA ASP A 174 -19.58 -30.22 25.84
C ASP A 174 -19.53 -31.73 26.19
N ALA A 175 -18.85 -32.04 27.30
CA ALA A 175 -18.89 -33.37 27.91
C ALA A 175 -19.08 -33.28 29.43
N ALA A 176 -20.27 -32.82 29.86
CA ALA A 176 -20.84 -33.12 31.17
C ALA A 176 -22.39 -33.16 31.10
N ASP A 177 -22.88 -34.32 30.62
CA ASP A 177 -24.13 -35.04 30.88
C ASP A 177 -25.32 -34.37 31.61
N GLY A 178 -26.52 -34.52 31.03
CA GLY A 178 -27.80 -34.31 31.72
C GLY A 178 -29.04 -34.05 30.85
N ASP A 179 -29.54 -35.08 30.16
CA ASP A 179 -30.93 -35.35 29.69
C ASP A 179 -31.96 -34.20 29.51
N VAL A 180 -32.49 -34.02 28.28
CA VAL A 180 -33.95 -33.98 27.96
C VAL A 180 -34.21 -34.43 26.50
N GLU A 181 -35.14 -35.37 26.34
CA GLU A 181 -35.68 -35.94 25.09
C GLU A 181 -36.50 -34.97 24.20
N ILE A 182 -36.33 -35.18 22.87
CA ILE A 182 -37.32 -35.21 21.76
C ILE A 182 -38.25 -34.00 21.57
N VAL A 183 -38.12 -33.29 20.42
CA VAL A 183 -39.21 -33.17 19.41
C VAL A 183 -38.63 -32.96 18.01
N GLU A 184 -39.00 -33.83 17.06
CA GLU A 184 -38.89 -33.60 15.62
C GLU A 184 -39.73 -32.38 15.20
N ALA A 185 -39.19 -31.52 14.34
CA ALA A 185 -39.99 -30.60 13.55
C ALA A 185 -39.33 -30.26 12.20
N VAL A 186 -39.83 -30.97 11.18
CA VAL A 186 -40.24 -30.47 9.85
C VAL A 186 -39.18 -30.00 8.85
N GLU A 187 -39.25 -30.66 7.69
CA GLU A 187 -38.67 -30.27 6.41
C GLU A 187 -38.71 -28.77 6.09
N ALA A 188 -37.59 -28.28 5.56
CA ALA A 188 -37.57 -27.28 4.49
C ALA A 188 -36.27 -27.45 3.69
N ALA A 189 -36.23 -28.48 2.86
CA ALA A 189 -35.38 -28.43 1.67
C ALA A 189 -35.96 -27.37 0.71
N GLU A 190 -35.08 -26.68 -0.01
CA GLU A 190 -35.35 -25.56 -0.92
C GLU A 190 -35.57 -24.18 -0.30
N THR A 191 -34.50 -23.62 0.25
CA THR A 191 -34.03 -22.33 -0.25
C THR A 191 -32.53 -22.40 -0.40
N ALA A 192 -32.05 -22.55 -1.64
CA ALA A 192 -30.68 -22.16 -1.99
C ALA A 192 -30.64 -20.63 -1.93
N GLU A 193 -30.70 -20.09 -0.71
CA GLU A 193 -30.21 -18.77 -0.41
C GLU A 193 -28.74 -18.83 -0.82
N ALA A 194 -28.37 -17.99 -1.80
CA ALA A 194 -26.99 -17.83 -2.21
C ALA A 194 -26.20 -17.67 -0.91
N ALA A 195 -25.44 -18.70 -0.53
CA ALA A 195 -24.62 -18.69 0.66
C ALA A 195 -23.84 -17.38 0.58
N GLU A 196 -24.22 -16.43 1.42
CA GLU A 196 -23.56 -15.17 1.56
C GLU A 196 -22.14 -15.59 1.89
N VAL A 197 -21.24 -15.52 0.91
CA VAL A 197 -19.85 -15.94 1.08
C VAL A 197 -19.43 -15.15 2.31
N PRO A 198 -19.17 -15.79 3.46
CA PRO A 198 -18.89 -15.06 4.67
C PRO A 198 -17.75 -14.13 4.29
N SER A 199 -18.01 -12.82 4.35
CA SER A 199 -17.04 -11.81 3.95
C SER A 199 -15.83 -12.04 4.82
N ILE A 200 -14.85 -12.77 4.29
CA ILE A 200 -13.64 -13.09 5.02
C ILE A 200 -13.01 -11.73 5.30
N GLU A 201 -12.95 -11.39 6.58
CA GLU A 201 -12.37 -10.13 7.02
C GLU A 201 -10.97 -10.03 6.39
N GLU A 202 -10.69 -8.95 5.66
CA GLU A 202 -9.37 -8.80 5.04
C GLU A 202 -8.30 -8.87 6.14
N PRO A 203 -7.25 -9.70 5.95
CA PRO A 203 -6.25 -9.88 6.99
C PRO A 203 -5.51 -8.56 7.21
N LYS A 204 -5.45 -8.12 8.46
CA LYS A 204 -4.61 -6.99 8.88
C LYS A 204 -3.24 -7.50 9.27
N PHE A 205 -2.21 -7.00 8.60
CA PHE A 205 -0.82 -7.39 8.87
C PHE A 205 0.09 -6.18 8.71
N ALA A 206 1.21 -6.19 9.43
CA ALA A 206 2.26 -5.22 9.22
C ALA A 206 2.97 -5.53 7.90
N VAL A 207 2.95 -4.58 6.96
CA VAL A 207 3.60 -4.75 5.65
C VAL A 207 5.11 -4.73 5.85
N ASP A 208 5.79 -5.73 5.29
CA ASP A 208 7.24 -5.74 5.11
C ASP A 208 7.61 -5.06 3.78
N TYR A 209 8.44 -4.03 3.87
CA TYR A 209 8.87 -3.17 2.75
C TYR A 209 10.26 -3.54 2.21
N THR A 210 10.88 -4.63 2.67
CA THR A 210 12.27 -4.98 2.33
C THR A 210 12.47 -5.47 0.90
N VAL A 211 11.48 -6.15 0.32
CA VAL A 211 11.52 -6.66 -1.06
C VAL A 211 10.85 -5.69 -2.01
N TRP A 212 11.62 -5.10 -2.92
CA TRP A 212 11.18 -4.10 -3.89
C TRP A 212 10.91 -4.70 -5.26
N GLY A 213 9.96 -4.15 -5.99
CA GLY A 213 9.72 -4.46 -7.39
C GLY A 213 10.43 -3.45 -8.28
N ILE A 214 11.34 -3.91 -9.13
CA ILE A 214 12.06 -3.09 -10.09
C ILE A 214 11.40 -3.28 -11.45
N GLU A 215 10.63 -2.28 -11.88
CA GLU A 215 9.90 -2.30 -13.15
C GLU A 215 10.79 -1.72 -14.25
N ALA A 216 10.97 -2.47 -15.33
CA ALA A 216 11.73 -2.09 -16.51
C ALA A 216 10.81 -1.52 -17.61
N ALA A 217 11.40 -0.85 -18.60
CA ALA A 217 10.66 -0.19 -19.68
C ALA A 217 9.92 -1.17 -20.60
N ASP A 218 10.37 -2.42 -20.66
CA ASP A 218 9.72 -3.52 -21.39
C ASP A 218 8.50 -4.11 -20.65
N GLY A 219 8.20 -3.60 -19.44
CA GLY A 219 7.14 -4.09 -18.56
C GLY A 219 7.57 -5.27 -17.68
N GLY A 220 8.81 -5.74 -17.77
CA GLY A 220 9.37 -6.75 -16.89
C GLY A 220 9.50 -6.23 -15.47
N VAL A 221 9.19 -7.10 -14.49
CA VAL A 221 9.36 -6.78 -13.07
C VAL A 221 10.25 -7.83 -12.43
N ARG A 222 11.29 -7.38 -11.72
CA ARG A 222 12.18 -8.25 -10.92
C ARG A 222 12.11 -7.86 -9.45
N GLU A 223 12.19 -8.84 -8.57
CA GLU A 223 12.25 -8.58 -7.13
C GLU A 223 13.69 -8.29 -6.70
N PHE A 224 13.85 -7.31 -5.82
CA PHE A 224 15.14 -6.81 -5.35
C PHE A 224 15.10 -6.68 -3.83
N ASP A 225 16.07 -7.28 -3.14
CA ASP A 225 16.26 -7.12 -1.71
C ASP A 225 16.98 -5.80 -1.44
N SER A 226 16.27 -4.85 -0.81
CA SER A 226 16.81 -3.52 -0.53
C SER A 226 17.88 -3.48 0.55
N GLY A 227 17.89 -4.46 1.45
CA GLY A 227 18.88 -4.61 2.50
C GLY A 227 20.17 -5.24 1.97
N ALA A 228 20.03 -6.30 1.17
CA ALA A 228 21.17 -6.99 0.55
C ALA A 228 21.71 -6.28 -0.70
N ALA A 229 20.95 -5.31 -1.25
CA ALA A 229 21.27 -4.62 -2.50
C ALA A 229 21.43 -5.56 -3.70
N ALA A 230 20.58 -6.58 -3.81
CA ALA A 230 20.69 -7.62 -4.82
C ALA A 230 19.32 -8.07 -5.36
N PHE A 231 19.29 -8.50 -6.62
CA PHE A 231 18.11 -9.14 -7.20
C PHE A 231 17.88 -10.52 -6.58
N LEU A 232 16.62 -10.85 -6.34
CA LEU A 232 16.19 -12.19 -5.93
C LEU A 232 16.16 -13.12 -7.16
N SER A 233 16.58 -14.37 -6.93
CA SER A 233 16.64 -15.44 -7.94
C SER A 233 15.29 -16.12 -8.17
#